data_AF-A0A0M6W7Z5-F1
#
_entry.id   AF-A0A0M6W7Z5-F1
#
_cell.length_a   1.000
_cell.length_b   1.000
_cell.length_c   1.000
_cell.angle_alpha   90.00
_cell.angle_beta   90.00
_cell.angle_gamma   90.00
#
_symmetry.space_group_name_H-M   'P 1'
#
loop_
_entity.id
_entity.type
_entity.pdbx_description
1 polymer ?
#
loop_
_entity_poly.entity_id
_entity_poly.type
_entity_poly.pdbx_seq_one_letter_code
_entity_poly.pdbx_strand_id
1 'polypeptide(L)'
;MIIKKYNLKKIIKNDLFQYGIIQVILFISVIISAILVIITTYETRLLFTIKNNLYEEKNLLDVEWRNLIIEENSLGNHNRVEQFSIEKLYMIPLELSKENIIVIK
;
A
#
# COMPACT_ATOMS: atom_id res chain seq x y z
N MET A 1 -27.39 -65.22 -41.73
CA MET A 1 -26.45 -64.11 -41.44
C MET A 1 -27.20 -62.80 -41.61
N ILE A 2 -27.61 -62.15 -40.51
CA ILE A 2 -28.49 -60.96 -40.56
C ILE A 2 -27.61 -59.72 -40.70
N ILE A 3 -27.70 -59.06 -41.85
CA ILE A 3 -26.93 -57.86 -42.17
C ILE A 3 -27.58 -56.68 -41.44
N LYS A 4 -26.95 -56.19 -40.37
CA LYS A 4 -27.33 -54.93 -39.72
C LYS A 4 -27.09 -53.78 -40.72
N LYS A 5 -28.16 -53.14 -41.19
CA LYS A 5 -28.07 -51.86 -41.90
C LYS A 5 -27.70 -50.77 -40.91
N TYR A 6 -26.41 -50.44 -40.84
CA TYR A 6 -25.95 -49.29 -40.07
C TYR A 6 -26.35 -48.00 -40.80
N ASN A 7 -27.18 -47.19 -40.14
CA ASN A 7 -27.60 -45.89 -40.68
C ASN A 7 -26.45 -44.89 -40.54
N LEU A 8 -25.61 -44.74 -41.58
CA LEU A 8 -24.44 -43.84 -41.60
C LEU A 8 -24.78 -42.41 -41.17
N LYS A 9 -25.93 -41.87 -41.64
CA LYS A 9 -26.40 -40.54 -41.25
C LYS A 9 -26.55 -40.37 -39.73
N LYS A 10 -26.96 -41.43 -39.03
CA LYS A 10 -27.15 -41.40 -37.57
C LYS A 10 -25.80 -41.37 -36.84
N ILE A 11 -24.80 -42.07 -37.35
CA ILE A 11 -23.45 -42.13 -36.78
C ILE A 11 -22.76 -40.78 -36.96
N ILE A 12 -22.79 -40.20 -38.17
CA ILE A 12 -22.17 -38.89 -38.46
C ILE A 12 -22.81 -37.78 -37.60
N LYS A 13 -24.14 -37.79 -37.45
CA LYS A 13 -24.82 -36.82 -36.60
C LYS A 13 -24.41 -36.98 -35.13
N ASN A 14 -24.23 -38.21 -34.66
CA ASN A 14 -23.84 -38.48 -33.28
C ASN A 14 -22.38 -38.09 -33.01
N ASP A 15 -21.45 -38.38 -33.93
CA ASP A 15 -20.04 -37.98 -33.82
C ASP A 15 -19.89 -36.46 -33.82
N LEU A 16 -20.55 -35.76 -34.75
CA LEU A 16 -20.55 -34.29 -34.78
C LEU A 16 -21.07 -33.69 -33.47
N PHE A 17 -22.10 -34.29 -32.88
CA PHE A 17 -22.63 -33.84 -31.60
C PHE A 17 -21.66 -34.14 -30.45
N GLN A 18 -21.04 -35.32 -30.44
CA GLN A 18 -20.15 -35.72 -29.35
C GLN A 18 -18.87 -34.88 -29.31
N TYR A 19 -18.22 -34.67 -30.46
CA TYR A 19 -17.02 -33.84 -30.54
C TYR A 19 -17.33 -32.34 -30.47
N GLY A 20 -18.47 -31.90 -31.02
CA GLY A 20 -18.88 -30.50 -30.96
C GLY A 20 -19.18 -30.00 -29.54
N ILE A 21 -19.82 -30.83 -28.71
CA ILE A 21 -20.11 -30.49 -27.30
C ILE A 21 -18.82 -30.31 -26.49
N ILE A 22 -17.80 -31.14 -26.73
CA ILE A 22 -16.50 -31.04 -26.04
C ILE A 22 -15.79 -29.71 -26.39
N GLN A 23 -15.91 -29.26 -27.64
CA GLN A 23 -15.31 -27.99 -28.07
C GLN A 23 -16.05 -26.80 -27.45
N VAL A 24 -17.38 -26.86 -27.39
CA VAL A 24 -18.21 -25.83 -26.76
C VAL A 24 -17.96 -25.74 -25.25
N ILE A 25 -17.84 -26.87 -24.54
CA ILE A 25 -17.57 -26.86 -23.09
C ILE A 25 -16.20 -26.25 -22.79
N LEU A 26 -15.18 -26.56 -23.60
CA LEU A 26 -13.85 -25.98 -23.48
C LEU A 26 -13.87 -24.47 -23.75
N PHE A 27 -14.62 -24.03 -24.76
CA PHE A 27 -14.77 -22.61 -25.06
C PHE A 27 -15.42 -21.84 -23.90
N ILE A 28 -16.52 -22.38 -23.32
CA ILE A 28 -17.15 -21.82 -22.13
C ILE A 28 -16.18 -21.78 -20.95
N SER A 29 -15.40 -22.85 -20.74
CA SER A 29 -14.43 -22.93 -19.64
C SER A 29 -13.37 -21.83 -19.71
N VAL A 30 -12.86 -21.53 -20.91
CA VAL A 30 -11.91 -20.44 -21.13
C VAL A 30 -12.53 -19.08 -20.81
N ILE A 31 -13.77 -18.83 -21.23
CA ILE A 31 -14.47 -17.57 -20.92
C ILE A 31 -14.66 -17.40 -19.41
N ILE A 32 -15.10 -18.46 -18.72
CA ILE A 32 -15.26 -18.44 -17.25
C ILE A 32 -13.92 -18.14 -16.58
N SER A 33 -12.84 -18.79 -17.03
CA SER A 33 -11.49 -18.55 -16.50
C SER A 33 -11.07 -17.09 -16.67
N ALA A 34 -11.30 -16.49 -17.85
CA ALA A 34 -10.99 -15.09 -18.11
C ALA A 34 -11.75 -14.14 -17.18
N ILE A 35 -13.06 -14.37 -16.97
CA ILE A 35 -13.89 -13.57 -16.06
C ILE A 35 -13.38 -13.68 -14.62
N LEU A 36 -13.00 -14.89 -14.18
CA LEU A 36 -12.50 -15.14 -12.83
C LEU A 36 -11.18 -14.39 -12.56
N VAL A 37 -10.27 -14.36 -13.54
CA VAL A 37 -9.04 -13.57 -13.49
C VAL A 37 -9.32 -12.06 -13.38
N ILE A 38 -10.33 -11.56 -14.09
CA ILE A 38 -10.74 -10.15 -14.00
C ILE A 38 -11.28 -9.81 -12.61
N ILE A 39 -12.16 -10.66 -12.07
CA ILE A 39 -12.75 -10.45 -10.73
C ILE A 39 -11.69 -10.46 -9.65
N THR A 40 -10.79 -11.45 -9.66
CA THR A 40 -9.68 -11.52 -8.69
C THR A 40 -8.78 -10.29 -8.74
N THR A 41 -8.50 -9.77 -9.94
CA THR A 41 -7.73 -8.53 -10.13
C THR A 41 -8.49 -7.31 -9.61
N TYR A 42 -9.82 -7.25 -9.80
CA TYR A 42 -10.65 -6.14 -9.35
C TYR A 42 -10.74 -6.06 -7.82
N GLU A 43 -11.02 -7.19 -7.15
CA GLU A 43 -11.01 -7.30 -5.69
C GLU A 43 -9.66 -6.91 -5.10
N THR A 44 -8.57 -7.32 -5.77
CA THR A 44 -7.22 -6.94 -5.36
C THR A 44 -7.03 -5.43 -5.43
N ARG A 45 -7.53 -4.73 -6.45
CA ARG A 45 -7.42 -3.26 -6.55
C ARG A 45 -8.23 -2.51 -5.50
N LEU A 46 -9.41 -2.99 -5.13
CA LEU A 46 -10.24 -2.35 -4.10
C LEU A 46 -9.58 -2.49 -2.72
N LEU A 47 -9.20 -3.71 -2.35
CA LEU A 47 -8.51 -4.00 -1.08
C LEU A 47 -7.14 -3.31 -1.02
N PHE A 48 -6.44 -3.21 -2.14
CA PHE A 48 -5.16 -2.51 -2.23
C PHE A 48 -5.32 -1.01 -1.99
N THR A 49 -6.37 -0.36 -2.50
CA THR A 49 -6.61 1.07 -2.28
C THR A 49 -6.84 1.40 -0.81
N ILE A 50 -7.70 0.63 -0.12
CA ILE A 50 -7.99 0.85 1.31
C ILE A 50 -6.74 0.60 2.15
N LYS A 51 -6.00 -0.48 1.84
CA LYS A 51 -4.73 -0.79 2.49
C LYS A 51 -3.70 0.32 2.26
N ASN A 52 -3.58 0.84 1.04
CA ASN A 52 -2.67 1.94 0.72
C ASN A 52 -2.99 3.19 1.54
N ASN A 53 -4.27 3.58 1.63
CA ASN A 53 -4.65 4.78 2.39
C ASN A 53 -4.24 4.67 3.87
N LEU A 54 -4.47 3.51 4.51
CA LEU A 54 -4.03 3.27 5.88
C LEU A 54 -2.50 3.29 6.03
N TYR A 55 -1.77 2.79 5.02
CA TYR A 55 -0.31 2.88 5.00
C TYR A 55 0.19 4.31 4.85
N GLU A 56 -0.47 5.13 4.02
CA GLU A 56 -0.14 6.54 3.85
C GLU A 56 -0.36 7.33 5.14
N GLU A 57 -1.50 7.16 5.82
CA GLU A 57 -1.74 7.78 7.13
C GLU A 57 -0.66 7.38 8.14
N LYS A 58 -0.27 6.10 8.15
CA LYS A 58 0.78 5.63 9.06
C LYS A 58 2.14 6.23 8.74
N ASN A 59 2.48 6.38 7.47
CA ASN A 59 3.72 7.03 7.03
C ASN A 59 3.75 8.50 7.44
N LEU A 60 2.64 9.23 7.28
CA LEU A 60 2.55 10.62 7.72
C LEU A 60 2.81 10.75 9.23
N LEU A 61 2.19 9.88 10.03
CA LEU A 61 2.39 9.89 11.48
C LEU A 61 3.83 9.53 11.88
N ASP A 62 4.47 8.59 11.18
CA ASP A 62 5.88 8.23 11.45
C ASP A 62 6.82 9.40 11.14
N VAL A 63 6.57 10.14 10.06
CA VAL A 63 7.33 11.36 9.74
C VAL A 63 7.15 12.42 10.82
N GLU A 64 5.92 12.68 11.25
CA GLU A 64 5.64 13.65 12.31
C GLU A 64 6.31 13.25 13.63
N TRP A 65 6.21 11.98 14.02
CA TRP A 65 6.84 11.46 15.22
C TRP A 65 8.37 11.59 15.18
N ARG A 66 8.99 11.30 14.03
CA ARG A 66 10.44 11.50 13.85
C ARG A 66 10.83 12.97 13.97
N ASN A 67 10.02 13.89 13.44
CA ASN A 67 10.27 15.33 13.57
C ASN A 67 10.19 15.78 15.03
N LEU A 68 9.17 15.33 15.77
CA LEU A 68 9.01 15.63 17.20
C LEU A 68 10.19 15.12 18.03
N ILE A 69 10.70 13.92 17.74
CA ILE A 69 11.90 13.39 18.40
C ILE A 69 13.10 14.30 18.14
N ILE A 70 13.28 14.80 16.92
CA ILE A 70 14.39 15.71 16.59
C ILE A 70 14.23 17.04 17.34
N GLU A 71 13.01 17.56 17.42
CA GLU A 71 12.70 18.78 18.17
C GLU A 71 13.01 18.62 19.66
N GLU A 72 12.52 17.54 20.29
CA GLU A 72 12.80 17.21 21.69
C GLU A 72 14.30 17.00 21.95
N ASN A 73 15.02 16.32 21.05
CA ASN A 73 16.48 16.18 21.18
C ASN A 73 17.22 17.51 20.99
N SER A 74 16.73 18.40 20.12
CA SER A 74 17.28 19.74 19.93
C SER A 74 17.05 20.61 21.17
N LEU A 75 15.83 20.58 21.73
CA LEU A 75 15.48 21.27 22.97
C LEU A 75 16.27 20.71 24.17
N GLY A 76 16.38 19.39 24.29
CA GLY A 76 17.17 18.72 25.34
C GLY A 76 18.67 19.02 25.23
N ASN A 77 19.22 19.09 24.01
CA ASN A 77 20.61 19.50 23.80
C ASN A 77 20.82 20.99 24.13
N HIS A 78 19.90 21.88 23.76
CA HIS A 78 20.00 23.29 24.12
C HIS A 78 19.89 23.50 25.63
N ASN A 79 18.93 22.84 26.28
CA ASN A 79 18.73 22.88 27.73
C ASN A 79 19.96 22.34 28.48
N ARG A 80 20.61 21.28 27.97
CA ARG A 80 21.85 20.76 28.56
C ARG A 80 23.04 21.72 28.39
N VAL A 81 23.14 22.42 27.25
CA VAL A 81 24.19 23.44 27.04
C VAL A 81 23.93 24.68 27.90
N GLU A 82 22.68 25.11 28.05
CA GLU A 82 22.27 26.21 28.92
C GLU A 82 22.54 25.89 30.39
N GLN A 83 22.13 24.71 30.88
CA GLN A 83 22.44 24.25 32.23
C GLN A 83 23.95 24.16 32.49
N PHE A 84 24.73 23.63 31.55
CA PHE A 84 26.18 23.56 31.70
C PHE A 84 26.82 24.97 31.72
N SER A 85 26.24 25.93 31.01
CA SER A 85 26.70 27.33 31.00
C SER A 85 26.32 28.06 32.30
N ILE A 86 25.14 27.83 32.85
CA ILE A 86 24.72 28.40 34.14
C ILE A 86 25.55 27.79 35.28
N GLU A 87 25.72 26.47 35.28
CA GLU A 87 26.34 25.74 36.39
C GLU A 87 27.88 25.85 36.40
N LYS A 88 28.55 25.83 35.24
CA LYS A 88 30.02 25.96 35.19
C LYS A 88 30.53 27.38 34.96
N LEU A 89 29.77 28.24 34.31
CA LEU A 89 30.21 29.61 33.96
C LEU A 89 29.51 30.70 34.80
N TYR A 90 28.65 30.33 35.77
CA TYR A 90 27.88 31.27 36.61
C TYR A 90 27.15 32.35 35.79
N MET A 91 26.65 31.99 34.60
CA MET A 91 25.89 32.92 33.77
C MET A 91 24.49 33.09 34.36
N ILE A 92 24.21 34.30 34.84
CA ILE A 92 22.89 34.72 35.30
C ILE A 92 22.09 35.16 34.07
N PRO A 93 20.87 34.66 33.83
CA PRO A 93 20.02 35.21 32.77
C PRO A 93 19.71 36.67 33.09
N LEU A 94 20.24 37.58 32.27
CA LEU A 94 19.99 39.01 32.43
C LEU A 94 18.55 39.30 31.98
N GLU A 95 17.70 39.73 32.92
CA GLU A 95 16.42 40.34 32.59
C GLU A 95 16.65 41.57 31.68
N LEU A 96 15.89 41.63 30.58
CA LEU A 96 15.88 42.69 29.56
C LEU A 96 15.69 44.13 30.10
N SER A 97 15.46 44.30 31.41
CA SER A 97 15.27 45.60 32.07
C SER A 97 16.60 46.33 32.39
N LYS A 98 17.76 45.69 32.21
CA LYS A 98 19.09 46.29 32.46
C LYS A 98 20.06 46.19 31.28
N GLU A 99 19.58 46.43 30.07
CA GLU A 99 20.47 46.61 28.92
C GLU A 99 20.95 48.07 28.84
N ASN A 100 22.20 48.33 29.26
CA ASN A 100 22.89 49.57 28.95
C ASN A 100 23.75 49.30 27.70
N ILE A 101 23.14 49.48 26.53
CA ILE A 101 23.78 49.24 25.24
C ILE A 101 24.80 50.36 25.01
N ILE A 102 26.09 50.09 25.27
CA ILE A 102 27.16 51.02 24.92
C ILE A 102 27.41 50.87 23.41
N VAL A 103 26.77 51.72 22.62
CA VAL A 103 27.10 51.87 21.20
C VAL A 103 28.44 52.59 21.12
N ILE A 104 29.50 51.85 20.78
CA ILE A 104 30.80 52.42 20.45
C ILE A 104 30.70 52.90 19.00
N LYS A 105 30.87 54.22 18.81
CA LYS A 105 30.90 54.89 17.50
C LYS A 105 32.30 54.87 16.90
#